data_AF-A0AA51FGD4-F1
#
_entry.id   AF-A0AA51FGD4-F1
#
_cell.length_a   1.000
_cell.length_b   1.000
_cell.length_c   1.000
_cell.angle_alpha   90.00
_cell.angle_beta   90.00
_cell.angle_gamma   90.00
#
_symmetry.space_group_name_H-M   'P 1'
#
loop_
_entity.id
_entity.type
_entity.pdbx_description
1 polymer ?
#
loop_
_entity_poly.entity_id
_entity_poly.type
_entity_poly.pdbx_seq_one_letter_code
_entity_poly.pdbx_strand_id
1 'polypeptide(L)'
;VGGFECKCPPGFVGPRCEGDINECLSNPCSNPGTQDCVQLVNDYHCNCKAGYMGRHCDAKVNFCANSPCQNGGICTAIQGGHECLCGDGFYGKNCEYSGYACDSNPCQNGGYCRTSEIGDYVCDCPSGLSGVNCEIDSMNECLSNPCKHPEARCIDKPGDYLCYCPRQWTGK
;
A
#
# COMPACT_ATOMS: atom_id res chain seq x y z
N VAL A 1 -4.86 52.57 15.60
CA VAL A 1 -4.58 51.13 15.38
C VAL A 1 -5.28 50.74 14.10
N GLY A 2 -4.54 50.37 13.05
CA GLY A 2 -5.12 49.91 11.78
C GLY A 2 -5.10 48.38 11.73
N GLY A 3 -6.27 47.76 11.58
CA GLY A 3 -6.37 46.34 11.28
C GLY A 3 -6.11 46.11 9.79
N PHE A 4 -5.45 45.02 9.45
CA PHE A 4 -5.36 44.53 8.07
C PHE A 4 -6.13 43.21 7.99
N GLU A 5 -6.86 43.02 6.90
CA GLU A 5 -7.64 41.82 6.63
C GLU A 5 -7.34 41.38 5.20
N CYS A 6 -6.89 40.14 5.04
CA CYS A 6 -6.59 39.56 3.73
C CYS A 6 -7.84 38.92 3.11
N LYS A 7 -7.97 38.99 1.78
CA LYS A 7 -8.93 38.16 1.05
C LYS A 7 -8.34 36.76 0.88
N CYS A 8 -8.92 35.78 1.55
CA CYS A 8 -8.39 34.42 1.57
C CYS A 8 -8.77 33.60 0.33
N PRO A 9 -7.89 32.67 -0.11
CA PRO A 9 -8.28 31.64 -1.06
C PRO A 9 -9.35 30.72 -0.45
N PRO A 10 -10.14 29.99 -1.27
CA PRO A 10 -11.08 29.00 -0.77
C PRO A 10 -10.43 28.00 0.19
N GLY A 11 -11.13 27.66 1.28
CA GLY A 11 -10.63 26.75 2.31
C GLY A 11 -9.83 27.41 3.43
N PHE A 12 -9.58 28.72 3.38
CA PHE A 12 -8.78 29.41 4.39
C PHE A 12 -9.52 30.55 5.08
N VAL A 13 -9.19 30.77 6.36
CA VAL A 13 -9.79 31.77 7.26
C VAL A 13 -8.73 32.46 8.11
N GLY A 14 -9.09 33.60 8.69
CA GLY A 14 -8.23 34.41 9.57
C GLY A 14 -7.70 35.68 8.89
N PRO A 15 -7.23 36.66 9.68
CA PRO A 15 -6.75 37.96 9.17
C PRO A 15 -5.58 37.83 8.19
N ARG A 16 -4.82 36.72 8.26
CA ARG A 16 -3.68 36.40 7.38
C ARG A 16 -3.90 35.10 6.59
N CYS A 17 -5.12 34.56 6.57
CA CYS A 17 -5.46 33.28 5.96
C CYS A 17 -4.66 32.10 6.54
N GLU A 18 -4.38 32.16 7.84
CA GLU A 18 -3.57 31.19 8.57
C GLU A 18 -4.34 29.95 9.06
N GLY A 19 -5.67 30.04 9.09
CA GLY A 19 -6.54 28.94 9.49
C GLY A 19 -7.06 28.16 8.28
N ASP A 20 -7.10 26.84 8.40
CA ASP A 20 -7.78 25.94 7.48
C ASP A 20 -9.24 25.79 7.92
N ILE A 21 -10.18 25.92 6.98
CA ILE A 21 -11.61 25.70 7.23
C ILE A 21 -11.82 24.23 7.43
N ASN A 22 -12.45 23.79 8.52
CA ASN A 22 -12.80 22.39 8.69
C ASN A 22 -14.09 22.04 7.93
N GLU A 23 -13.98 21.50 6.71
CA GLU A 23 -15.11 21.11 5.87
C GLU A 23 -15.97 20.00 6.50
N CYS A 24 -15.40 19.13 7.34
CA CYS A 24 -16.17 18.07 8.02
C CYS A 24 -17.26 18.60 8.94
N LEU A 25 -17.13 19.83 9.47
CA LEU A 25 -18.15 20.45 10.33
C LEU A 25 -19.46 20.75 9.60
N SER A 26 -19.45 20.79 8.27
CA SER A 26 -20.66 20.93 7.46
C SER A 26 -21.49 19.63 7.34
N ASN A 27 -21.02 18.53 7.96
CA ASN A 27 -21.57 17.18 7.83
C ASN A 27 -21.76 16.73 6.38
N PRO A 28 -20.71 16.80 5.53
CA PRO A 28 -20.84 16.41 4.13
C PRO A 28 -20.98 14.90 3.94
N CYS A 29 -20.57 14.09 4.93
CA CYS A 29 -20.57 12.65 4.86
C CYS A 29 -21.90 12.05 5.36
N SER A 30 -22.37 11.00 4.69
CA SER A 30 -23.60 10.27 5.04
C SER A 30 -23.42 9.50 6.35
N ASN A 31 -24.13 9.90 7.40
CA ASN A 31 -24.13 9.25 8.71
C ASN A 31 -24.26 7.71 8.69
N PRO A 32 -25.20 7.10 7.91
CA PRO A 32 -25.32 5.65 7.89
C PRO A 32 -24.07 4.97 7.31
N GLY A 33 -23.48 5.56 6.26
CA GLY A 33 -22.40 4.94 5.49
C GLY A 33 -20.99 5.38 5.86
N THR A 34 -20.81 6.37 6.72
CA THR A 34 -19.49 6.94 7.05
C THR A 34 -18.97 6.41 8.38
N GLN A 35 -17.70 6.00 8.41
CA GLN A 35 -16.95 5.63 9.60
C GLN A 35 -16.39 6.89 10.29
N ASP A 36 -15.73 7.74 9.52
CA ASP A 36 -15.20 9.04 9.97
C ASP A 36 -15.05 10.01 8.79
N CYS A 37 -14.96 11.30 9.11
CA CYS A 37 -14.65 12.35 8.14
C CYS A 37 -13.23 12.86 8.39
N VAL A 38 -12.40 12.81 7.37
CA VAL A 38 -11.03 13.30 7.39
C VAL A 38 -11.01 14.70 6.80
N GLN A 39 -10.53 15.65 7.59
CA GLN A 39 -10.27 17.01 7.15
C GLN A 39 -9.04 17.05 6.25
N LEU A 40 -9.15 17.69 5.09
CA LEU A 40 -8.06 17.93 4.15
C LEU A 40 -7.96 19.42 3.83
N VAL A 41 -6.87 19.86 3.19
CA VAL A 41 -6.72 21.28 2.84
C VAL A 41 -7.73 21.65 1.75
N ASN A 42 -8.69 22.53 2.08
CA ASN A 42 -9.78 22.95 1.20
C ASN A 42 -10.59 21.76 0.63
N ASP A 43 -10.67 20.64 1.35
CA ASP A 43 -11.42 19.45 0.97
C ASP A 43 -11.71 18.56 2.19
N TYR A 44 -12.47 17.50 1.98
CA TYR A 44 -12.70 16.47 2.97
C TYR A 44 -12.72 15.08 2.31
N HIS A 45 -12.49 14.06 3.12
CA HIS A 45 -12.66 12.67 2.69
C HIS A 45 -13.55 11.92 3.67
N CYS A 46 -14.59 11.28 3.15
CA CYS A 46 -15.45 10.41 3.94
C CYS A 46 -14.91 8.98 3.88
N ASN A 47 -14.42 8.46 5.01
CA ASN A 47 -14.06 7.07 5.12
C ASN A 47 -15.34 6.22 5.20
N CYS A 48 -15.69 5.55 4.10
CA CYS A 48 -16.93 4.78 4.06
C CYS A 48 -16.83 3.48 4.85
N LYS A 49 -17.93 3.06 5.49
CA LYS A 49 -18.10 1.72 6.05
C LYS A 49 -18.10 0.67 4.93
N ALA A 50 -17.83 -0.58 5.28
CA ALA A 50 -17.97 -1.70 4.36
C ALA A 50 -19.36 -1.73 3.72
N GLY A 51 -19.40 -1.91 2.40
CA GLY A 51 -20.63 -1.87 1.62
C GLY A 51 -21.20 -0.47 1.35
N TYR A 52 -20.44 0.60 1.59
CA TYR A 52 -20.78 1.96 1.20
C TYR A 52 -19.69 2.55 0.30
N MET A 53 -20.10 3.43 -0.62
CA MET A 53 -19.23 4.09 -1.60
C MET A 53 -19.74 5.49 -1.95
N GLY A 54 -18.95 6.20 -2.75
CA GLY A 54 -19.21 7.58 -3.17
C GLY A 54 -18.48 8.58 -2.29
N ARG A 55 -18.34 9.82 -2.78
CA ARG A 55 -17.65 10.90 -2.04
C ARG A 55 -18.26 11.14 -0.66
N HIS A 56 -19.56 10.89 -0.53
CA HIS A 56 -20.33 11.11 0.69
C HIS A 56 -20.71 9.80 1.39
N CYS A 57 -20.25 8.64 0.92
CA CYS A 57 -20.64 7.33 1.47
C CYS A 57 -22.16 7.09 1.51
N ASP A 58 -22.89 7.65 0.55
CA ASP A 58 -24.35 7.62 0.45
C ASP A 58 -24.86 6.48 -0.44
N ALA A 59 -23.99 5.89 -1.28
CA ALA A 59 -24.33 4.75 -2.11
C ALA A 59 -24.08 3.43 -1.37
N LYS A 60 -25.13 2.66 -1.10
CA LYS A 60 -25.02 1.28 -0.58
C LYS A 60 -24.70 0.32 -1.72
N VAL A 61 -23.57 -0.38 -1.61
CA VAL A 61 -23.08 -1.32 -2.63
C VAL A 61 -22.85 -2.67 -1.98
N ASN A 62 -23.38 -3.73 -2.58
CA ASN A 62 -23.05 -5.09 -2.20
C ASN A 62 -22.00 -5.65 -3.16
N PHE A 63 -20.72 -5.57 -2.78
CA PHE A 63 -19.62 -6.08 -3.59
C PHE A 63 -19.67 -7.61 -3.82
N CYS A 64 -20.41 -8.33 -2.98
CA CYS A 64 -20.63 -9.76 -3.11
C CYS A 64 -21.86 -10.14 -3.94
N ALA A 65 -22.65 -9.17 -4.44
CA ALA A 65 -23.92 -9.43 -5.11
C ALA A 65 -23.81 -10.31 -6.36
N ASN A 66 -22.68 -10.22 -7.07
CA ASN A 66 -22.42 -10.98 -8.28
C ASN A 66 -21.54 -12.21 -8.04
N SER A 67 -21.41 -12.67 -6.80
CA SER A 67 -20.58 -13.83 -6.42
C SER A 67 -19.19 -13.77 -7.04
N PRO A 68 -18.39 -12.72 -6.77
CA PRO A 68 -17.09 -12.54 -7.42
C PRO A 68 -16.09 -13.65 -7.09
N CYS A 69 -16.22 -14.29 -5.93
CA CYS A 69 -15.37 -15.41 -5.51
C CYS A 69 -15.78 -16.69 -6.23
N GLN A 70 -14.86 -17.22 -7.05
CA GLN A 70 -15.03 -18.47 -7.80
C GLN A 70 -14.74 -19.69 -6.93
N ASN A 71 -15.01 -20.88 -7.47
CA ASN A 71 -14.62 -22.16 -6.88
C ASN A 71 -15.08 -22.38 -5.43
N GLY A 72 -16.24 -21.80 -5.05
CA GLY A 72 -16.81 -21.93 -3.72
C GLY A 72 -16.17 -21.03 -2.66
N GLY A 73 -15.38 -20.03 -3.06
CA GLY A 73 -14.79 -19.05 -2.14
C GLY A 73 -15.86 -18.23 -1.39
N ILE A 74 -15.54 -17.85 -0.16
CA ILE A 74 -16.44 -17.06 0.71
C ILE A 74 -16.17 -15.58 0.47
N CYS A 75 -17.19 -14.86 0.01
CA CYS A 75 -17.10 -13.41 -0.21
C CYS A 75 -17.46 -12.62 1.05
N THR A 76 -16.56 -11.71 1.44
CA THR A 76 -16.81 -10.72 2.49
C THR A 76 -16.69 -9.33 1.90
N ALA A 77 -17.71 -8.50 2.08
CA ALA A 77 -17.64 -7.09 1.69
C ALA A 77 -16.72 -6.34 2.66
N ILE A 78 -15.72 -5.65 2.11
CA ILE A 78 -14.78 -4.82 2.86
C ILE A 78 -14.98 -3.33 2.49
N GLN A 79 -14.21 -2.45 3.10
CA GLN A 79 -14.21 -1.03 2.75
C GLN A 79 -13.78 -0.87 1.28
N GLY A 80 -14.66 -0.32 0.45
CA GLY A 80 -14.37 -0.06 -0.97
C GLY A 80 -14.28 -1.28 -1.88
N GLY A 81 -14.69 -2.49 -1.45
CA GLY A 81 -14.61 -3.69 -2.30
C GLY A 81 -15.04 -4.98 -1.63
N HIS A 82 -14.48 -6.09 -2.09
CA HIS A 82 -14.66 -7.43 -1.52
C HIS A 82 -13.33 -8.14 -1.31
N GLU A 83 -13.33 -9.10 -0.40
CA GLU A 83 -12.27 -10.07 -0.17
C GLU A 83 -12.85 -11.48 -0.34
N CYS A 84 -12.07 -12.37 -0.96
CA CYS A 84 -12.43 -13.77 -1.14
C CYS A 84 -11.54 -14.63 -0.26
N LEU A 85 -12.15 -15.40 0.63
CA LEU A 85 -11.49 -16.50 1.31
C LEU A 85 -11.60 -17.74 0.43
N CYS A 86 -10.47 -18.19 -0.11
CA CYS A 86 -10.43 -19.34 -1.00
C CYS A 86 -10.47 -20.66 -0.24
N GLY A 87 -11.13 -21.65 -0.86
CA GLY A 87 -11.08 -23.03 -0.38
C GLY A 87 -9.71 -23.66 -0.63
N ASP A 88 -9.46 -24.80 0.01
CA ASP A 88 -8.21 -25.54 -0.15
C ASP A 88 -7.98 -25.91 -1.62
N GLY A 89 -6.74 -25.70 -2.09
CA GLY A 89 -6.35 -25.92 -3.49
C GLY A 89 -6.84 -24.86 -4.48
N PHE A 90 -7.26 -23.67 -4.02
CA PHE A 90 -7.52 -22.52 -4.89
C PHE A 90 -6.83 -21.26 -4.37
N TYR A 91 -6.46 -20.37 -5.30
CA TYR A 91 -5.82 -19.10 -4.97
C TYR A 91 -6.17 -17.99 -5.96
N GLY A 92 -5.73 -16.78 -5.63
CA GLY A 92 -5.95 -15.56 -6.41
C GLY A 92 -7.03 -14.66 -5.80
N LYS A 93 -7.13 -13.44 -6.32
CA LYS A 93 -8.01 -12.39 -5.76
C LYS A 93 -9.47 -12.81 -5.69
N ASN A 94 -9.91 -13.64 -6.63
CA ASN A 94 -11.26 -14.16 -6.76
C ASN A 94 -11.29 -15.69 -6.71
N CYS A 95 -10.24 -16.34 -6.17
CA CYS A 95 -10.10 -17.80 -6.13
C CYS A 95 -10.18 -18.46 -7.52
N GLU A 96 -9.70 -17.78 -8.55
CA GLU A 96 -9.82 -18.18 -9.95
C GLU A 96 -8.81 -19.25 -10.39
N TYR A 97 -7.73 -19.44 -9.64
CA TYR A 97 -6.66 -20.38 -9.96
C TYR A 97 -6.70 -21.61 -9.06
N SER A 98 -6.38 -22.78 -9.60
CA SER A 98 -6.22 -24.03 -8.85
C SER A 98 -4.77 -24.27 -8.44
N GLY A 99 -4.54 -24.83 -7.26
CA GLY A 99 -3.23 -25.04 -6.65
C GLY A 99 -3.02 -24.11 -5.46
N TYR A 100 -1.76 -23.86 -5.11
CA TYR A 100 -1.39 -22.93 -4.05
C TYR A 100 -0.63 -21.73 -4.61
N ALA A 101 -0.85 -20.56 -4.01
CA ALA A 101 -0.29 -19.29 -4.49
C ALA A 101 1.24 -19.30 -4.63
N CYS A 102 1.94 -20.04 -3.77
CA CYS A 102 3.40 -20.17 -3.79
C CYS A 102 3.96 -21.14 -4.84
N ASP A 103 3.14 -21.96 -5.50
CA ASP A 103 3.62 -22.96 -6.48
C ASP A 103 4.31 -22.30 -7.67
N SER A 104 3.94 -21.05 -7.97
CA SER A 104 4.55 -20.23 -9.03
C SER A 104 5.88 -19.58 -8.65
N ASN A 105 6.33 -19.74 -7.39
CA ASN A 105 7.49 -19.05 -6.81
C ASN A 105 7.50 -17.53 -7.10
N PRO A 106 6.49 -16.78 -6.64
CA PRO A 106 6.34 -15.36 -6.98
C PRO A 106 7.40 -14.45 -6.35
N CYS A 107 7.99 -14.86 -5.22
CA CYS A 107 8.97 -14.07 -4.48
C CYS A 107 10.35 -14.09 -5.17
N GLN A 108 10.86 -12.91 -5.48
CA GLN A 108 12.13 -12.70 -6.16
C GLN A 108 13.29 -12.54 -5.17
N ASN A 109 14.52 -12.54 -5.69
CA ASN A 109 15.74 -12.17 -4.96
C ASN A 109 15.93 -12.93 -3.63
N GLY A 110 15.52 -14.20 -3.58
CA GLY A 110 15.66 -15.05 -2.39
C GLY A 110 14.59 -14.83 -1.32
N GLY A 111 13.49 -14.14 -1.64
CA GLY A 111 12.34 -14.02 -0.77
C GLY A 111 11.66 -15.37 -0.48
N TYR A 112 11.20 -15.54 0.76
CA TYR A 112 10.49 -16.74 1.18
C TYR A 112 8.98 -16.58 0.96
N CYS A 113 8.38 -17.49 0.20
CA CYS A 113 6.95 -17.47 -0.06
C CYS A 113 6.18 -18.23 1.02
N ARG A 114 5.12 -17.62 1.54
CA ARG A 114 4.14 -18.28 2.42
C ARG A 114 2.72 -18.02 1.95
N THR A 115 1.88 -19.04 1.99
CA THR A 115 0.45 -18.89 1.68
C THR A 115 -0.23 -18.08 2.79
N SER A 116 -1.10 -17.14 2.40
CA SER A 116 -1.88 -16.32 3.32
C SER A 116 -3.15 -17.06 3.77
N GLU A 117 -3.77 -16.58 4.84
CA GLU A 117 -5.01 -17.17 5.39
C GLU A 117 -6.20 -17.08 4.42
N ILE A 118 -6.16 -16.15 3.46
CA ILE A 118 -7.23 -15.97 2.46
C ILE A 118 -7.00 -16.77 1.17
N GLY A 119 -5.93 -17.56 1.10
CA GLY A 119 -5.56 -18.32 -0.08
C GLY A 119 -4.81 -17.49 -1.13
N ASP A 120 -4.12 -16.42 -0.72
CA ASP A 120 -3.14 -15.71 -1.56
C ASP A 120 -1.71 -16.07 -1.10
N TYR A 121 -0.69 -15.30 -1.50
CA TYR A 121 0.67 -15.41 -0.98
C TYR A 121 1.16 -14.13 -0.32
N VAL A 122 2.17 -14.29 0.53
CA VAL A 122 2.98 -13.20 1.07
C VAL A 122 4.44 -13.57 0.89
N CYS A 123 5.25 -12.60 0.47
CA CYS A 123 6.70 -12.73 0.40
C CYS A 123 7.36 -12.13 1.63
N ASP A 124 8.09 -12.94 2.38
CA ASP A 124 8.98 -12.47 3.43
C ASP A 124 10.31 -12.06 2.79
N CYS A 125 10.50 -10.75 2.62
CA CYS A 125 11.63 -10.20 1.90
C CYS A 125 12.92 -10.19 2.75
N PRO A 126 14.09 -10.53 2.16
CA PRO A 126 15.37 -10.34 2.80
C PRO A 126 15.64 -8.86 3.12
N SER A 127 16.54 -8.62 4.08
CA SER A 127 16.99 -7.27 4.41
C SER A 127 17.48 -6.53 3.16
N GLY A 128 17.03 -5.29 3.00
CA GLY A 128 17.39 -4.46 1.84
C GLY A 128 16.35 -4.47 0.73
N LEU A 129 15.43 -5.43 0.74
CA LEU A 129 14.41 -5.59 -0.29
C LEU A 129 13.01 -5.23 0.21
N SER A 130 12.16 -4.79 -0.72
CA SER A 130 10.76 -4.48 -0.49
C SER A 130 9.93 -4.75 -1.76
N GLY A 131 8.64 -4.41 -1.72
CA GLY A 131 7.70 -4.74 -2.79
C GLY A 131 6.90 -6.01 -2.48
N VAL A 132 5.90 -6.29 -3.31
CA VAL A 132 4.99 -7.44 -3.11
C VAL A 132 5.75 -8.76 -3.34
N ASN A 133 6.71 -8.73 -4.25
CA ASN A 133 7.51 -9.87 -4.69
C ASN A 133 9.00 -9.72 -4.35
N CYS A 134 9.36 -8.81 -3.42
CA CYS A 134 10.77 -8.50 -3.11
C CYS A 134 11.59 -8.01 -4.32
N GLU A 135 10.91 -7.35 -5.26
CA GLU A 135 11.47 -6.84 -6.51
C GLU A 135 12.12 -5.46 -6.37
N ILE A 136 11.81 -4.74 -5.30
CA ILE A 136 12.26 -3.37 -5.08
C ILE A 136 13.48 -3.39 -4.17
N ASP A 137 14.59 -2.90 -4.70
CA ASP A 137 15.79 -2.61 -3.91
C ASP A 137 15.59 -1.32 -3.11
N SER A 138 15.56 -1.45 -1.79
CA SER A 138 15.17 -0.37 -0.86
C SER A 138 16.34 0.16 -0.03
N MET A 139 17.48 -0.53 -0.07
CA MET A 139 18.71 -0.09 0.55
C MET A 139 19.82 -0.02 -0.49
N ASN A 140 20.77 0.87 -0.27
CA ASN A 140 22.00 0.91 -1.06
C ASN A 140 23.15 0.49 -0.15
N GLU A 141 23.57 -0.77 -0.27
CA GLU A 141 24.58 -1.38 0.58
C GLU A 141 25.97 -0.77 0.34
N CYS A 142 26.19 -0.09 -0.79
CA CYS A 142 27.44 0.61 -1.06
C CYS A 142 27.65 1.85 -0.17
N LEU A 143 26.59 2.43 0.41
CA LEU A 143 26.71 3.60 1.29
C LEU A 143 27.49 3.32 2.58
N SER A 144 27.57 2.05 3.02
CA SER A 144 28.39 1.67 4.17
C SER A 144 29.88 1.50 3.84
N ASN A 145 30.30 1.80 2.61
CA ASN A 145 31.66 1.58 2.09
C ASN A 145 32.20 0.17 2.38
N PRO A 146 31.49 -0.90 1.97
CA PRO A 146 31.87 -2.26 2.34
C PRO A 146 33.15 -2.76 1.64
N CYS A 147 33.50 -2.19 0.48
CA CYS A 147 34.68 -2.59 -0.27
C CYS A 147 35.96 -2.02 0.36
N LYS A 148 36.81 -2.91 0.92
CA LYS A 148 37.96 -2.52 1.75
C LYS A 148 39.13 -1.89 1.01
N HIS A 149 39.34 -2.25 -0.27
CA HIS A 149 40.46 -1.72 -1.04
C HIS A 149 40.11 -0.35 -1.65
N PRO A 150 40.99 0.67 -1.59
CA PRO A 150 40.68 2.02 -2.06
C PRO A 150 40.36 2.11 -3.55
N GLU A 151 40.94 1.23 -4.37
CA GLU A 151 40.64 1.12 -5.80
C GLU A 151 39.48 0.16 -6.12
N ALA A 152 38.85 -0.47 -5.11
CA ALA A 152 37.72 -1.36 -5.36
C ALA A 152 36.45 -0.55 -5.62
N ARG A 153 35.74 -0.89 -6.70
CA ARG A 153 34.47 -0.25 -7.04
C ARG A 153 33.31 -1.05 -6.47
N CYS A 154 32.48 -0.42 -5.63
CA CYS A 154 31.22 -1.00 -5.17
C CYS A 154 30.12 -0.86 -6.22
N ILE A 155 29.32 -1.91 -6.41
CA ILE A 155 28.11 -1.90 -7.21
C ILE A 155 26.96 -2.42 -6.37
N ASP A 156 25.93 -1.61 -6.29
CA ASP A 156 24.67 -1.91 -5.62
C ASP A 156 23.94 -3.07 -6.32
N LYS A 157 23.39 -4.00 -5.54
CA LYS A 157 22.63 -5.13 -6.02
C LYS A 157 21.39 -5.32 -5.15
N PRO A 158 20.29 -5.88 -5.69
CA PRO A 158 19.09 -6.14 -4.89
C PRO A 158 19.41 -6.93 -3.61
N GLY A 159 19.32 -6.27 -2.45
CA GLY A 159 19.59 -6.85 -1.13
C GLY A 159 21.05 -7.23 -0.86
N ASP A 160 22.00 -6.75 -1.68
CA ASP A 160 23.42 -7.04 -1.52
C ASP A 160 24.33 -6.01 -2.23
N TYR A 161 25.64 -6.20 -2.19
CA TYR A 161 26.60 -5.44 -2.98
C TYR A 161 27.66 -6.34 -3.61
N LEU A 162 28.27 -5.83 -4.67
CA LEU A 162 29.41 -6.45 -5.32
C LEU A 162 30.62 -5.51 -5.33
N CYS A 163 31.76 -6.00 -4.84
CA CYS A 163 33.04 -5.29 -4.94
C CYS A 163 33.84 -5.79 -6.14
N TYR A 164 34.17 -4.88 -7.06
CA TYR A 164 35.14 -5.15 -8.12
C TYR A 164 36.54 -4.80 -7.64
N CYS A 165 37.31 -5.83 -7.32
CA CYS A 165 38.68 -5.70 -6.83
C CYS A 165 39.68 -5.48 -7.98
N PRO A 166 40.77 -4.71 -7.74
CA PRO A 166 41.88 -4.62 -8.66
C PRO A 166 42.63 -5.96 -8.79
N ARG A 167 43.49 -6.08 -9.82
CA ARG A 167 44.28 -7.30 -10.07
C ARG A 167 45.07 -7.68 -8.82
N GLN A 168 45.14 -8.99 -8.52
CA GLN A 168 45.75 -9.59 -7.32
C GLN A 168 44.91 -9.54 -6.03
N TRP A 169 43.72 -8.93 -6.04
CA TRP A 169 42.83 -8.89 -4.89
C TRP A 169 41.54 -9.68 -5.16
N THR A 170 41.09 -10.46 -4.18
CA THR A 170 39.88 -11.29 -4.26
C THR A 170 39.18 -11.29 -2.90
N GLY A 171 37.93 -11.76 -2.90
CA GLY A 171 37.08 -11.80 -1.71
C GLY A 171 35.97 -10.74 -1.74
N LYS A 172 34.99 -10.95 -0.87
CA LYS A 172 33.97 -9.98 -0.52
C LYS A 172 34.38 -9.27 0.77
#